data_AF-A0A9X1XJU9-F1
#
_entry.id   AF-A0A9X1XJU9-F1
#
_cell.length_a   1.000
_cell.length_b   1.000
_cell.length_c   1.000
_cell.angle_alpha   90.00
_cell.angle_beta   90.00
_cell.angle_gamma   90.00
#
_symmetry.space_group_name_H-M   'P 1'
#
loop_
_entity.id
_entity.type
_entity.pdbx_description
1 polymer ?
#
loop_
_entity_poly.entity_id
_entity_poly.type
_entity_poly.pdbx_seq_one_letter_code
_entity_poly.pdbx_strand_id
1 'polypeptide(L)'
;MRIEQVNLVELWLYEAKLLHKSTKSDQLSSSLPVLRRLLKYSVLVGLSLPELQKDVTIIQRKHLLQLVAIENGCKSWAEFKAILESEIVSSDKYLPERIKLKGIGYPARWFSTMEEAQSYAKIHGGEAILVGMQAVIGSVNDE
;
A
#
# COMPACT_ATOMS: atom_id res chain seq x y z
N MET A 1 -20.30 -20.40 3.95
CA MET A 1 -18.91 -20.24 3.47
C MET A 1 -18.11 -19.71 4.66
N ARG A 2 -16.97 -20.31 5.00
CA ARG A 2 -16.20 -19.96 6.21
C ARG A 2 -15.75 -18.50 6.12
N ILE A 3 -15.91 -17.76 7.21
CA ILE A 3 -15.21 -16.50 7.43
C ILE A 3 -13.74 -16.90 7.57
N GLU A 4 -12.99 -16.91 6.47
CA GLU A 4 -11.54 -17.06 6.51
C GLU A 4 -11.00 -15.86 7.27
N GLN A 5 -10.40 -16.11 8.43
CA GLN A 5 -9.67 -15.07 9.17
C GLN A 5 -8.66 -14.46 8.21
N VAL A 6 -8.85 -13.19 7.87
CA VAL A 6 -7.90 -12.48 7.02
C VAL A 6 -6.61 -12.33 7.82
N ASN A 7 -5.60 -13.13 7.47
CA ASN A 7 -4.29 -13.01 8.07
C ASN A 7 -3.58 -11.78 7.50
N LEU A 8 -3.70 -10.64 8.18
CA LEU A 8 -3.11 -9.37 7.77
C LEU A 8 -1.60 -9.48 7.56
N VAL A 9 -0.90 -10.29 8.37
CA VAL A 9 0.54 -10.51 8.23
C VAL A 9 0.84 -11.15 6.88
N GLU A 10 0.10 -12.19 6.49
CA GLU A 10 0.27 -12.85 5.19
C GLU A 10 -0.03 -11.92 4.01
N LEU A 11 -1.04 -11.07 4.13
CA LEU A 11 -1.35 -10.06 3.11
C LEU A 11 -0.18 -9.08 2.91
N TRP A 12 0.42 -8.59 4.00
CA TRP A 12 1.57 -7.68 3.92
C TRP A 12 2.85 -8.37 3.43
N LEU A 13 3.06 -9.64 3.79
CA LEU A 13 4.16 -10.45 3.22
C LEU A 13 3.98 -10.63 1.70
N TYR A 14 2.74 -10.85 1.25
CA TYR A 14 2.42 -10.95 -0.16
C TYR A 14 2.59 -9.61 -0.88
N GLU A 15 2.15 -8.50 -0.29
CA GLU A 15 2.34 -7.17 -0.86
C GLU A 15 3.84 -6.83 -1.00
N ALA A 16 4.65 -7.12 0.02
CA ALA A 16 6.11 -6.95 -0.06
C ALA A 16 6.75 -7.81 -1.16
N LYS A 17 6.23 -9.04 -1.39
CA LYS A 17 6.65 -9.89 -2.52
C LYS A 17 6.28 -9.27 -3.86
N LEU A 18 5.08 -8.69 -3.99
CA LEU A 18 4.66 -8.01 -5.22
C LEU A 18 5.51 -6.76 -5.48
N LEU A 19 5.76 -5.94 -4.46
CA LEU A 19 6.63 -4.78 -4.57
C LEU A 19 8.05 -5.17 -5.00
N HIS A 20 8.60 -6.24 -4.42
CA HIS A 20 9.91 -6.76 -4.83
C HIS A 20 9.92 -7.29 -6.27
N LYS A 21 8.82 -7.86 -6.75
CA LYS A 21 8.69 -8.23 -8.17
C LYS A 21 8.67 -6.97 -9.04
N SER A 22 7.94 -5.93 -8.63
CA SER A 22 7.86 -4.66 -9.36
C SER A 22 9.22 -3.97 -9.49
N THR A 23 10.07 -4.02 -8.46
CA THR A 23 11.43 -3.44 -8.56
C THR A 23 12.26 -4.12 -9.65
N LYS A 24 12.03 -5.41 -9.91
CA LYS A 24 12.75 -6.18 -10.95
C LYS A 24 12.11 -6.11 -12.34
N SER A 25 11.06 -5.30 -12.50
CA SER A 25 10.39 -5.16 -13.79
C SER A 25 11.19 -4.26 -14.73
N ASP A 26 11.33 -4.67 -15.99
CA ASP A 26 11.90 -3.83 -17.05
C ASP A 26 11.00 -2.65 -17.40
N GLN A 27 9.71 -2.72 -17.06
CA GLN A 27 8.76 -1.65 -17.29
C GLN A 27 8.91 -0.54 -16.24
N LEU A 28 9.33 0.65 -16.70
CA LEU A 28 9.55 1.83 -15.86
C LEU A 28 8.33 2.24 -15.04
N SER A 29 7.13 2.14 -15.62
CA SER A 29 5.87 2.47 -14.91
C SER A 29 5.58 1.53 -13.74
N SER A 30 6.20 0.35 -13.68
CA SER A 30 6.09 -0.59 -12.56
C SER A 30 7.24 -0.45 -11.56
N SER A 31 8.48 -0.28 -12.04
CA SER A 31 9.67 -0.26 -11.17
C SER A 31 9.90 1.10 -10.50
N LEU A 32 9.81 2.21 -11.25
CA LEU A 32 10.13 3.54 -10.74
C LEU A 32 9.30 3.97 -9.51
N PRO A 33 7.98 3.70 -9.43
CA PRO A 33 7.21 4.07 -8.25
C PRO A 33 7.75 3.44 -6.96
N VAL A 34 8.17 2.17 -7.02
CA VAL A 34 8.70 1.47 -5.84
C VAL A 34 10.11 1.96 -5.49
N LEU A 35 10.96 2.21 -6.49
CA LEU A 35 12.31 2.76 -6.25
C LEU A 35 12.25 4.16 -5.64
N ARG A 36 11.33 5.02 -6.11
CA ARG A 36 11.12 6.36 -5.55
C ARG A 36 10.62 6.30 -4.10
N ARG A 37 9.74 5.34 -3.78
CA ARG A 37 9.28 5.10 -2.39
C ARG A 37 10.44 4.71 -1.48
N LEU A 38 11.31 3.79 -1.90
CA LEU A 38 12.49 3.39 -1.13
C LEU A 38 13.44 4.56 -0.82
N LEU A 39 13.63 5.48 -1.77
CA LEU A 39 14.44 6.69 -1.59
C LEU A 39 13.76 7.72 -0.70
N LYS A 40 12.46 7.97 -0.90
CA LYS A 40 11.69 8.95 -0.11
C LYS A 40 11.74 8.64 1.38
N TYR A 41 11.68 7.37 1.75
CA TYR A 41 11.72 6.91 3.14
C TYR A 41 13.12 6.52 3.62
N SER A 42 14.17 6.79 2.84
CA SER A 42 15.56 6.52 3.19
C SER A 42 15.81 5.08 3.68
N VAL A 43 15.09 4.11 3.13
CA VAL A 43 15.23 2.69 3.49
C VAL A 43 16.59 2.16 3.03
N LEU A 44 17.07 2.68 1.90
CA LEU A 44 18.42 2.49 1.39
C LEU A 44 19.09 3.86 1.36
N VAL A 45 20.23 3.98 2.03
CA VAL A 45 20.95 5.25 2.20
C VAL A 45 22.16 5.25 1.26
N GLY A 46 22.52 6.43 0.75
CA GLY A 46 23.71 6.62 -0.08
C GLY A 46 23.58 6.13 -1.52
N LEU A 47 22.36 5.86 -1.98
CA LEU A 47 22.07 5.47 -3.37
C LEU A 47 21.13 6.49 -4.01
N SER A 48 21.39 6.81 -5.26
CA SER A 48 20.51 7.60 -6.13
C SER A 48 19.55 6.70 -6.92
N LEU A 49 18.51 7.31 -7.51
CA LEU A 49 17.55 6.58 -8.33
C LEU A 49 18.20 5.87 -9.54
N PRO A 50 19.11 6.49 -10.31
CA PRO A 50 19.80 5.80 -11.40
C PRO A 50 20.67 4.63 -10.92
N GLU A 51 21.31 4.74 -9.74
CA GLU A 51 22.12 3.66 -9.17
C GLU A 51 21.25 2.48 -8.76
N LEU A 52 20.12 2.73 -8.09
CA LEU A 52 19.15 1.69 -7.75
C LEU A 52 18.55 1.02 -8.99
N GLN A 53 18.33 1.77 -10.06
CA GLN A 53 17.80 1.22 -11.30
C GLN A 53 18.82 0.31 -11.99
N LYS A 54 20.12 0.66 -11.95
CA LYS A 54 21.20 -0.17 -12.50
C LYS A 54 21.44 -1.44 -11.69
N ASP A 55 21.34 -1.36 -10.37
CA ASP A 55 21.53 -2.51 -9.49
C ASP A 55 20.35 -2.73 -8.53
N VAL A 56 19.29 -3.27 -9.11
CA VAL A 56 18.10 -3.74 -8.39
C VAL A 56 18.36 -4.98 -7.53
N THR A 57 19.54 -5.62 -7.64
CA THR A 57 19.86 -6.82 -6.86
C THR A 57 20.14 -6.51 -5.38
N ILE A 58 20.56 -5.28 -5.09
CA ILE A 58 20.71 -4.74 -3.73
C ILE A 58 19.37 -4.76 -2.98
N ILE A 59 18.25 -4.65 -3.70
CA ILE A 59 16.92 -4.59 -3.11
C ILE A 59 16.47 -6.00 -2.70
N GLN A 60 16.31 -6.18 -1.39
CA GLN A 60 15.84 -7.42 -0.76
C GLN A 60 14.44 -7.20 -0.17
N ARG A 61 13.68 -8.29 0.01
CA ARG A 61 12.32 -8.23 0.60
C ARG A 61 12.27 -7.55 1.97
N LYS A 62 13.33 -7.67 2.78
CA LYS A 62 13.43 -6.97 4.07
C LYS A 62 13.33 -5.45 3.94
N HIS A 63 13.87 -4.87 2.85
CA HIS A 63 13.77 -3.44 2.57
C HIS A 63 12.33 -3.06 2.23
N LEU A 64 11.61 -3.90 1.49
CA LEU A 64 10.19 -3.67 1.19
C LEU A 64 9.31 -3.81 2.44
N LEU A 65 9.62 -4.75 3.33
CA LEU A 65 8.93 -4.87 4.62
C LEU A 65 9.18 -3.66 5.53
N GLN A 66 10.41 -3.14 5.53
CA GLN A 66 10.74 -1.91 6.23
C GLN A 66 10.02 -0.70 5.62
N LEU A 67 9.96 -0.61 4.29
CA LEU A 67 9.26 0.45 3.57
C LEU A 67 7.78 0.49 3.97
N VAL A 68 7.08 -0.64 3.89
CA VAL A 68 5.65 -0.68 4.22
C VAL A 68 5.40 -0.39 5.69
N ALA A 69 6.29 -0.80 6.60
CA ALA A 69 6.17 -0.45 8.01
C ALA A 69 6.23 1.07 8.24
N ILE A 70 7.21 1.75 7.62
CA ILE A 70 7.37 3.21 7.73
C ILE A 70 6.18 3.95 7.13
N GLU A 71 5.66 3.48 6.00
CA GLU A 71 4.46 4.06 5.37
C GLU A 71 3.21 3.92 6.25
N ASN A 72 3.13 2.85 7.05
CA ASN A 72 2.07 2.67 8.05
C ASN A 72 2.40 3.33 9.40
N GLY A 73 3.42 4.19 9.47
CA GLY A 73 3.78 4.96 10.67
C GLY A 73 4.59 4.20 11.72
N CYS A 74 5.07 2.99 11.41
CA CYS A 74 5.88 2.16 12.31
C CYS A 74 7.38 2.31 12.00
N LYS A 75 8.25 2.14 13.01
CA LYS A 75 9.71 2.26 12.83
C LYS A 75 10.34 1.01 12.24
N SER A 76 9.67 -0.13 12.35
CA SER A 76 10.20 -1.41 11.85
C SER A 76 9.10 -2.39 11.47
N TRP A 77 9.46 -3.37 10.63
CA TRP A 77 8.56 -4.49 10.34
C TRP A 77 8.14 -5.26 11.59
N ALA A 78 9.02 -5.42 12.58
CA ALA A 78 8.69 -6.15 13.81
C ALA A 78 7.59 -5.44 14.61
N GLU A 79 7.68 -4.11 14.74
CA GLU A 79 6.66 -3.28 15.39
C GLU A 79 5.33 -3.35 14.62
N PHE A 80 5.38 -3.19 13.29
CA PHE A 80 4.17 -3.26 12.47
C PHE A 80 3.52 -4.65 12.55
N LYS A 81 4.32 -5.72 12.45
CA LYS A 81 3.85 -7.10 12.56
C LYS A 81 3.15 -7.34 13.90
N ALA A 82 3.70 -6.84 15.01
CA ALA A 82 3.06 -6.98 16.33
C ALA A 82 1.68 -6.31 16.38
N ILE A 83 1.52 -5.14 15.74
CA ILE A 83 0.22 -4.47 15.59
C ILE A 83 -0.75 -5.35 14.80
N LEU A 84 -0.30 -5.87 13.65
CA LEU A 84 -1.11 -6.74 12.79
C LEU A 84 -1.54 -8.05 13.47
N GLU A 85 -0.70 -8.61 14.35
CA GLU A 85 -1.01 -9.81 15.13
C GLU A 85 -1.93 -9.51 16.33
N SER A 86 -1.85 -8.30 16.90
CA SER A 86 -2.69 -7.85 18.02
C SER A 86 -4.10 -7.45 17.59
N GLU A 87 -4.27 -7.00 16.35
CA GLU A 87 -5.55 -6.61 15.78
C GLU A 87 -6.32 -7.85 15.35
N ILE A 88 -7.27 -8.27 16.19
CA ILE A 88 -8.16 -9.39 15.88
C ILE A 88 -9.17 -8.95 14.81
N VAL A 89 -8.81 -9.23 13.55
CA VAL A 89 -9.67 -9.74 12.46
C VAL A 89 -10.62 -8.77 11.72
N SER A 90 -10.79 -7.48 12.07
CA SER A 90 -11.77 -6.65 11.31
C SER A 90 -11.41 -5.19 11.05
N SER A 91 -10.12 -4.86 10.97
CA SER A 91 -9.71 -3.48 10.71
C SER A 91 -9.32 -3.31 9.25
N ASP A 92 -10.28 -2.94 8.39
CA ASP A 92 -10.04 -2.46 7.01
C ASP A 92 -8.94 -1.39 6.97
N LYS A 93 -8.76 -0.67 8.08
CA LYS A 93 -7.68 0.29 8.32
C LYS A 93 -6.30 -0.23 7.87
N TYR A 94 -5.94 -1.47 8.24
CA TYR A 94 -4.60 -2.02 7.99
C TYR A 94 -4.51 -2.90 6.74
N LEU A 95 -5.57 -2.96 5.92
CA LEU A 95 -5.49 -3.63 4.63
C LEU A 95 -4.54 -2.88 3.68
N PRO A 96 -3.69 -3.59 2.93
CA PRO A 96 -2.91 -3.00 1.85
C PRO A 96 -3.80 -2.22 0.87
N GLU A 97 -3.33 -1.07 0.40
CA GLU A 97 -4.06 -0.20 -0.55
C GLU A 97 -4.57 -0.98 -1.75
N ARG A 98 -3.74 -1.85 -2.35
CA ARG A 98 -4.13 -2.71 -3.48
C ARG A 98 -5.43 -3.49 -3.23
N ILE A 99 -5.64 -3.96 -2.01
CA ILE A 99 -6.84 -4.74 -1.63
C ILE A 99 -8.03 -3.79 -1.46
N LYS A 100 -7.84 -2.64 -0.82
CA LYS A 100 -8.86 -1.58 -0.72
C LYS A 100 -9.32 -1.12 -2.10
N LEU A 101 -8.39 -1.00 -3.06
CA LEU A 101 -8.68 -0.55 -4.42
C LEU A 101 -9.37 -1.61 -5.30
N LYS A 102 -9.34 -2.90 -4.95
CA LYS A 102 -10.02 -3.94 -5.72
C LYS A 102 -11.54 -3.79 -5.71
N GLY A 103 -12.12 -3.17 -4.68
CA GLY A 103 -13.55 -2.93 -4.55
C GLY A 103 -14.06 -1.69 -5.30
N ILE A 104 -13.17 -0.96 -5.99
CA ILE A 104 -13.57 0.27 -6.66
C ILE A 104 -14.16 -0.04 -8.02
N GLY A 105 -15.45 0.27 -8.19
CA GLY A 105 -16.13 0.20 -9.49
C GLY A 105 -15.49 1.14 -10.52
N TYR A 106 -15.49 0.72 -11.79
CA TYR A 106 -15.03 1.56 -12.88
C TYR A 106 -16.21 2.34 -13.49
N PRO A 107 -16.10 3.66 -13.73
CA PRO A 107 -14.95 4.53 -13.49
C PRO A 107 -14.81 4.98 -12.02
N ALA A 108 -13.59 4.88 -11.49
CA ALA A 108 -13.24 5.36 -10.15
C ALA A 108 -13.23 6.90 -10.10
N ARG A 109 -13.86 7.49 -9.09
CA ARG A 109 -13.85 8.95 -8.87
C ARG A 109 -12.69 9.34 -7.97
N TRP A 110 -11.72 10.06 -8.54
CA TRP A 110 -10.52 10.54 -7.86
C TRP A 110 -10.66 12.01 -7.47
N PHE A 111 -10.16 12.34 -6.30
CA PHE A 111 -10.16 13.67 -5.70
C PHE A 111 -8.73 14.05 -5.29
N SER A 112 -8.45 15.35 -5.32
CA SER A 112 -7.12 15.87 -4.99
C SER A 112 -6.84 15.83 -3.49
N THR A 113 -7.88 15.81 -2.67
CA THR A 113 -7.79 15.81 -1.21
C THR A 113 -8.75 14.79 -0.58
N MET A 114 -8.46 14.39 0.65
CA MET A 114 -9.33 13.50 1.41
C MET A 114 -10.65 14.18 1.76
N GLU A 115 -10.61 15.47 2.06
CA GLU A 115 -11.77 16.27 2.42
C GLU A 115 -12.78 16.37 1.27
N GLU A 116 -12.31 16.51 0.03
CA GLU A 116 -13.15 16.49 -1.17
C GLU A 116 -13.83 15.14 -1.35
N ALA A 117 -13.07 14.04 -1.24
CA ALA A 117 -13.64 12.69 -1.34
C ALA A 117 -14.66 12.43 -0.24
N GLN A 118 -14.37 12.80 1.01
CA GLN A 118 -15.33 12.64 2.12
C GLN A 118 -16.60 13.47 1.90
N SER A 119 -16.47 14.70 1.38
CA SER A 119 -17.63 15.54 1.07
C SER A 119 -18.49 14.92 -0.03
N TYR A 120 -17.86 14.34 -1.05
CA TYR A 120 -18.56 13.62 -2.11
C TYR A 120 -19.25 12.35 -1.58
N ALA A 121 -18.55 11.55 -0.76
CA ALA A 121 -19.07 10.33 -0.14
C ALA A 121 -20.32 10.60 0.71
N LYS A 122 -20.33 11.71 1.46
CA LYS A 122 -21.49 12.11 2.27
C LYS A 122 -22.75 12.38 1.43
N ILE A 123 -22.58 12.86 0.19
CA ILE A 123 -23.70 13.25 -0.68
C ILE A 123 -24.16 12.06 -1.54
N HIS A 124 -23.21 11.28 -2.06
CA HIS A 124 -23.47 10.26 -3.08
C HIS A 124 -23.34 8.82 -2.58
N GLY A 125 -22.98 8.62 -1.32
CA GLY A 125 -22.59 7.33 -0.78
C GLY A 125 -21.17 6.92 -1.20
N GLY A 126 -20.70 5.80 -0.64
CA GLY A 126 -19.34 5.29 -0.86
C GLY A 126 -18.39 5.53 0.31
N GLU A 127 -17.22 4.89 0.24
CA GLU A 127 -16.14 5.06 1.23
C GLU A 127 -14.98 5.84 0.59
N ALA A 128 -14.54 6.92 1.25
CA ALA A 128 -13.35 7.65 0.81
C ALA A 128 -12.10 6.89 1.24
N ILE A 129 -11.29 6.48 0.27
CA ILE A 129 -10.05 5.73 0.46
C ILE A 129 -8.89 6.66 0.10
N LEU A 130 -7.97 6.89 1.04
CA LEU A 130 -6.75 7.64 0.81
C LEU A 130 -5.74 6.78 0.03
N VAL A 131 -5.14 7.34 -1.02
CA VAL A 131 -4.12 6.71 -1.87
C VAL A 131 -2.99 7.72 -2.07
N GLY A 132 -1.94 7.61 -1.25
CA GLY A 132 -0.85 8.58 -1.24
C GLY A 132 -1.34 9.99 -0.87
N MET A 133 -1.37 10.90 -1.86
CA MET A 133 -1.85 12.29 -1.68
C MET A 133 -3.25 12.53 -2.24
N GLN A 134 -3.82 11.55 -2.94
CA GLN A 134 -5.13 11.64 -3.54
C GLN A 134 -6.11 10.77 -2.76
N ALA A 135 -7.39 10.98 -2.99
CA ALA A 135 -8.43 10.12 -2.45
C ALA A 135 -9.35 9.62 -3.56
N VAL A 136 -9.92 8.45 -3.35
CA VAL A 136 -10.81 7.80 -4.31
C VAL A 136 -12.05 7.28 -3.59
N ILE A 137 -13.18 7.27 -4.27
CA ILE A 137 -14.42 6.70 -3.74
C ILE A 137 -14.48 5.22 -4.09
N GLY A 138 -14.48 4.37 -3.07
CA GLY A 138 -14.86 2.98 -3.18
C GLY A 138 -16.38 2.82 -3.20
N SER A 139 -16.85 1.82 -3.94
CA SER A 139 -18.23 1.37 -3.82
C SER A 139 -18.41 0.83 -2.40
N VAL A 140 -19.38 1.37 -1.67
CA VAL A 140 -20.01 0.57 -0.62
C VAL A 140 -20.75 -0.54 -1.38
N ASN A 141 -20.66 -1.78 -0.93
CA ASN A 141 -21.40 -2.89 -1.52
C ASN A 141 -22.88 -2.48 -1.62
N ASP A 142 -23.37 -2.26 -2.84
CA ASP A 142 -24.79 -2.44 -3.14
C ASP A 142 -25.01 -3.96 -3.14
N GLU A 143 -25.33 -4.50 -1.97
CA GLU A 143 -26.22 -5.67 -1.84
C GLU A 143 -27.53 -5.20 -1.22
#